data_AF-V2Y6G5-F1
#
_entry.id   AF-V2Y6G5-F1
#
_cell.length_a   1.000
_cell.length_b   1.000
_cell.length_c   1.000
_cell.angle_alpha   90.00
_cell.angle_beta   90.00
_cell.angle_gamma   90.00
#
_symmetry.space_group_name_H-M   'P 1'
#
loop_
_entity.id
_entity.type
_entity.pdbx_description
1 polymer ?
#
loop_
_entity_poly.entity_id
_entity_poly.type
_entity_poly.pdbx_seq_one_letter_code
_entity_poly.pdbx_strand_id
1 'polypeptide(L)'
;IININVELSLNAEKMFSLSLGSLAIVFFITNYLESKVVDIDKKENFYLGFNIMRRRFHDNFWLQKFNDIPIKLYFWIIIVIPTIILCTEVKHNIKILDGVTNVVNKNSRLIISIWVATFVISAFYCVAILIESVSLSRRSFSISNLYNNSRWGDKLVIENKVERYFKKIFHNLFSIKYVLEKDNKFDTDISNLINYIFNRANEVSNNEEEINKYIELAFFEERSVIENSLKRIIGIYGNKISNKIIVFIKSHLIKKYIERLYWYYKMKWDNIDSLDIPPLILLKIARKDLRSLLEIEMKLKLNDLYRNIFWGEYRKHKSIYFEKKYVESNLCVSLIEDIFERKIEDINFLDKLNDTDIFFDILKKLKDIDDETKTTHYFTNIFGKIYSCIDKEEIKDIKIIKEFFKKLKSKYVSSYLYAEARYHSRNILMDGVELSANQMEYLLEFLNLNEIIEVLIFNLAYCERSSDRDIMQVEEFDIWRKNINFKTFKGESIDELNESNYIQKLCKTIRKINALHFISEEFLEWLWNSLFVVFDDKKYKEFNKLGEKGFRIDFSIKSYVILRLLLCRYRKEEFKLVYFSSAIKEQVKKDLVGIDEILEKEGIYL
;
A
#
# COMPACT_ATOMS: atom_id res chain seq x y z
N ILE A 1 25.72 -69.60 -36.38
CA ILE A 1 24.26 -69.88 -36.34
C ILE A 1 23.70 -68.92 -35.30
N ILE A 2 23.26 -67.72 -35.66
CA ILE A 2 21.88 -67.41 -36.09
C ILE A 2 21.97 -66.36 -37.19
N ASN A 3 21.70 -66.76 -38.43
CA ASN A 3 21.41 -65.88 -39.54
C ASN A 3 19.94 -66.14 -39.87
N ILE A 4 19.03 -65.62 -39.04
CA ILE A 4 17.61 -65.64 -39.34
C ILE A 4 17.35 -64.30 -40.03
N ASN A 5 17.49 -64.29 -41.36
CA ASN A 5 16.72 -63.36 -42.18
C ASN A 5 15.25 -63.72 -41.94
N VAL A 6 14.64 -63.07 -40.95
CA VAL A 6 13.18 -62.98 -40.89
C VAL A 6 12.81 -62.12 -42.09
N GLU A 7 12.56 -62.76 -43.24
CA GLU A 7 11.75 -62.12 -44.29
C GLU A 7 10.37 -61.90 -43.67
N LEU A 8 10.20 -60.72 -43.07
CA LEU A 8 8.89 -60.19 -42.77
C LEU A 8 8.16 -60.09 -44.11
N SER A 9 7.30 -61.07 -44.40
CA SER A 9 6.30 -61.01 -45.46
C SER A 9 5.23 -59.97 -45.08
N LEU A 10 5.65 -58.72 -45.06
CA LEU A 10 4.82 -57.53 -44.91
C LEU A 10 4.10 -57.31 -46.24
N ASN A 11 2.90 -57.87 -46.35
CA ASN A 11 1.97 -57.47 -47.39
C ASN A 11 1.25 -56.17 -46.97
N ALA A 12 0.68 -55.45 -47.94
CA ALA A 12 0.04 -54.16 -47.71
C ALA A 12 -1.11 -54.26 -46.68
N GLU A 13 -1.82 -55.39 -46.64
CA GLU A 13 -2.87 -55.68 -45.67
C GLU A 13 -2.36 -55.75 -44.22
N LYS A 14 -1.22 -56.41 -43.97
CA LYS A 14 -0.58 -56.42 -42.65
C LYS A 14 -0.06 -55.04 -42.27
N MET A 15 0.54 -54.31 -43.21
CA MET A 15 1.01 -52.94 -42.97
C MET A 15 -0.15 -52.01 -42.59
N PHE A 16 -1.28 -52.11 -43.29
CA PHE A 16 -2.50 -51.36 -42.99
C PHE A 16 -3.04 -51.72 -41.60
N SER A 17 -3.15 -53.02 -41.30
CA SER A 17 -3.66 -53.51 -40.00
C SER A 17 -2.80 -53.05 -38.81
N LEU A 18 -1.48 -53.09 -38.95
CA LEU A 18 -0.54 -52.59 -37.94
C LEU A 18 -0.65 -51.07 -37.73
N SER A 19 -0.83 -50.32 -38.83
CA SER A 19 -0.99 -48.87 -38.79
C SER A 19 -2.34 -48.45 -38.18
N LEU A 20 -3.40 -49.19 -38.48
CA LEU A 20 -4.72 -48.96 -37.92
C LEU A 20 -4.75 -49.28 -36.42
N GLY A 21 -4.11 -50.38 -36.00
CA GLY A 21 -4.00 -50.76 -34.59
C GLY A 21 -3.24 -49.73 -33.75
N SER A 22 -2.12 -49.20 -34.27
CA SER A 22 -1.35 -48.16 -33.56
C SER A 22 -2.14 -46.85 -33.45
N LEU A 23 -2.84 -46.43 -34.51
CA LEU A 23 -3.71 -45.26 -34.48
C LEU A 23 -4.87 -45.44 -33.49
N ALA A 24 -5.54 -46.60 -33.50
CA ALA A 24 -6.67 -46.88 -32.62
C ALA A 24 -6.28 -46.83 -31.14
N ILE A 25 -5.12 -47.38 -30.78
CA ILE A 25 -4.57 -47.31 -29.42
C ILE A 25 -4.35 -45.85 -29.00
N VAL A 26 -3.73 -45.06 -29.86
CA VAL A 26 -3.46 -43.64 -29.59
C VAL A 26 -4.75 -42.86 -29.45
N PHE A 27 -5.71 -43.03 -30.37
CA PHE A 27 -7.02 -42.37 -30.31
C PHE A 27 -7.79 -42.73 -29.04
N PHE A 28 -7.80 -44.01 -28.68
CA PHE A 28 -8.43 -44.47 -27.44
C PHE A 28 -7.80 -43.82 -26.22
N ILE A 29 -6.47 -43.78 -26.14
CA ILE A 29 -5.75 -43.16 -25.03
C ILE A 29 -6.03 -41.65 -24.98
N THR A 30 -5.97 -40.95 -26.11
CA THR A 30 -6.28 -39.51 -26.17
C THR A 30 -7.70 -39.23 -25.68
N ASN A 31 -8.70 -39.94 -26.21
CA ASN A 31 -10.09 -39.77 -25.81
C ASN A 31 -10.34 -40.16 -24.34
N TYR A 32 -9.69 -41.23 -23.86
CA TYR A 32 -9.77 -41.64 -22.46
C TYR A 32 -9.18 -40.57 -21.53
N LEU A 33 -7.98 -40.06 -21.85
CA LEU A 33 -7.35 -38.98 -21.10
C LEU A 33 -8.21 -37.73 -21.09
N GLU A 34 -8.82 -37.35 -22.23
CA GLU A 34 -9.78 -36.22 -22.32
C GLU A 34 -11.03 -36.46 -21.47
N SER A 35 -11.60 -37.67 -21.51
CA SER A 35 -12.79 -38.04 -20.73
C SER A 35 -12.56 -38.10 -19.21
N LYS A 36 -11.32 -38.28 -18.76
CA LYS A 36 -10.96 -38.26 -17.33
C LYS A 36 -10.75 -36.85 -16.79
N VAL A 37 -10.88 -35.81 -17.62
CA VAL A 37 -10.78 -34.41 -17.20
C VAL A 37 -12.15 -33.77 -16.95
N VAL A 38 -13.28 -34.47 -17.11
CA VAL A 38 -14.68 -33.94 -17.19
C VAL A 38 -15.15 -32.96 -16.08
N ASP A 39 -14.44 -32.82 -14.94
CA ASP A 39 -14.60 -31.68 -14.01
C ASP A 39 -13.78 -30.42 -14.42
N ILE A 40 -13.63 -30.16 -15.74
CA ILE A 40 -12.75 -29.11 -16.32
C ILE A 40 -13.15 -27.69 -15.90
N ASP A 41 -14.45 -27.39 -15.87
CA ASP A 41 -14.95 -26.01 -15.75
C ASP A 41 -15.22 -25.59 -14.31
N LYS A 42 -15.01 -26.48 -13.33
CA LYS A 42 -15.17 -26.12 -11.93
C LYS A 42 -13.99 -25.24 -11.51
N LYS A 43 -14.29 -23.96 -11.27
CA LYS A 43 -13.37 -22.90 -10.81
C LYS A 43 -12.50 -23.34 -9.62
N GLU A 44 -13.03 -24.25 -8.80
CA GLU A 44 -12.42 -24.85 -7.63
C GLU A 44 -11.12 -25.66 -7.91
N ASN A 45 -10.90 -26.08 -9.17
CA ASN A 45 -9.71 -26.81 -9.61
C ASN A 45 -8.57 -25.90 -10.12
N PHE A 46 -8.77 -24.58 -10.13
CA PHE A 46 -7.79 -23.59 -10.61
C PHE A 46 -7.10 -22.88 -9.44
N TYR A 47 -5.79 -22.66 -9.58
CA TYR A 47 -5.00 -21.84 -8.68
C TYR A 47 -4.08 -20.95 -9.52
N LEU A 48 -4.20 -19.64 -9.36
CA LEU A 48 -3.46 -18.64 -10.14
C LEU A 48 -3.55 -18.87 -11.66
N GLY A 49 -4.71 -19.32 -12.14
CA GLY A 49 -5.00 -19.56 -13.56
C GLY A 49 -4.48 -20.89 -14.10
N PHE A 50 -3.89 -21.72 -13.25
CA PHE A 50 -3.45 -23.07 -13.60
C PHE A 50 -4.41 -24.11 -13.01
N ASN A 51 -4.90 -25.00 -13.87
CA ASN A 51 -5.66 -26.15 -13.40
C ASN A 51 -4.70 -27.16 -12.73
N ILE A 52 -4.85 -27.34 -11.41
CA ILE A 52 -3.99 -28.20 -10.59
C ILE A 52 -4.08 -29.67 -11.06
N MET A 53 -5.25 -30.10 -11.51
CA MET A 53 -5.50 -31.47 -11.99
C MET A 53 -4.92 -31.70 -13.39
N ARG A 54 -4.98 -30.70 -14.28
CA ARG A 54 -4.48 -30.79 -15.66
C ARG A 54 -2.96 -30.66 -15.77
N ARG A 55 -2.30 -30.04 -14.78
CA ARG A 55 -0.86 -29.79 -14.80
C ARG A 55 -0.03 -31.05 -15.09
N ARG A 56 -0.35 -32.18 -14.46
CA ARG A 56 0.41 -33.43 -14.65
C ARG A 56 0.24 -34.02 -16.05
N PHE A 57 -0.86 -33.69 -16.74
CA PHE A 57 -1.09 -34.05 -18.14
C PHE A 57 -0.39 -33.06 -19.09
N HIS A 58 -0.38 -31.77 -18.77
CA HIS A 58 0.29 -30.73 -19.56
C HIS A 58 1.82 -30.74 -19.49
N ASP A 59 2.38 -31.02 -18.30
CA ASP A 59 3.82 -31.11 -18.09
C ASP A 59 4.38 -32.49 -18.56
N ASN A 60 3.53 -33.42 -19.03
CA ASN A 60 3.97 -34.70 -19.58
C ASN A 60 4.51 -34.52 -21.00
N PHE A 61 5.81 -34.76 -21.16
CA PHE A 61 6.52 -34.61 -22.42
C PHE A 61 5.85 -35.34 -23.60
N TRP A 62 5.40 -36.58 -23.40
CA TRP A 62 4.81 -37.42 -24.44
C TRP A 62 3.38 -37.00 -24.81
N LEU A 63 2.63 -36.37 -23.90
CA LEU A 63 1.33 -35.81 -24.23
C LEU A 63 1.47 -34.43 -24.90
N GLN A 64 2.42 -33.62 -24.45
CA GLN A 64 2.70 -32.32 -25.04
C GLN A 64 3.16 -32.46 -26.51
N LYS A 65 4.10 -33.39 -26.78
CA LYS A 65 4.60 -33.63 -28.13
C LYS A 65 3.60 -34.27 -29.09
N PHE A 66 2.55 -34.91 -28.57
CA PHE A 66 1.52 -35.51 -29.42
C PHE A 66 0.62 -34.46 -30.05
N ASN A 67 0.38 -33.36 -29.32
CA ASN A 67 -0.41 -32.24 -29.80
C ASN A 67 0.39 -31.32 -30.74
N ASP A 68 1.72 -31.41 -30.74
CA ASP A 68 2.55 -30.78 -31.75
C ASP A 68 2.30 -31.49 -33.11
N ILE A 69 2.02 -30.69 -34.15
CA ILE A 69 1.70 -31.10 -35.53
C ILE A 69 2.59 -32.22 -36.13
N PRO A 70 3.91 -32.33 -35.84
CA PRO A 70 4.79 -33.34 -36.46
C PRO A 70 4.41 -34.79 -36.18
N ILE A 71 3.84 -35.10 -35.00
CA ILE A 71 3.62 -36.50 -34.59
C ILE A 71 2.32 -37.05 -35.19
N LYS A 72 1.27 -36.24 -35.24
CA LYS A 72 0.03 -36.58 -35.96
C LYS A 72 0.31 -36.89 -37.43
N LEU A 73 1.22 -36.14 -38.06
CA LEU A 73 1.65 -36.39 -39.44
C LEU A 73 2.27 -37.77 -39.63
N TYR A 74 3.12 -38.25 -38.71
CA TYR A 74 3.68 -39.60 -38.80
C TYR A 74 2.62 -40.70 -38.76
N PHE A 75 1.60 -40.56 -37.89
CA PHE A 75 0.46 -41.48 -37.84
C PHE A 75 -0.40 -41.47 -39.11
N TRP A 76 -0.55 -40.31 -39.77
CA TRP A 76 -1.20 -40.25 -41.08
C TRP A 76 -0.36 -40.90 -42.18
N ILE A 77 0.97 -40.68 -42.19
CA ILE A 77 1.89 -41.26 -43.18
C ILE A 77 1.86 -42.79 -43.12
N ILE A 78 1.86 -43.39 -41.93
CA ILE A 78 1.81 -44.86 -41.81
C ILE A 78 0.48 -45.45 -42.31
N ILE A 79 -0.62 -44.69 -42.34
CA ILE A 79 -1.92 -45.18 -42.87
C ILE A 79 -2.02 -44.93 -44.38
N VAL A 80 -1.57 -43.77 -44.85
CA VAL A 80 -1.68 -43.38 -46.26
C VAL A 80 -0.83 -44.30 -47.15
N ILE A 81 0.38 -44.66 -46.73
CA ILE A 81 1.28 -45.48 -47.57
C ILE A 81 0.68 -46.88 -47.86
N PRO A 82 0.25 -47.69 -46.87
CA PRO A 82 -0.39 -48.98 -47.15
C PRO A 82 -1.70 -48.84 -47.92
N THR A 83 -2.46 -47.76 -47.70
CA THR A 83 -3.69 -47.49 -48.46
C THR A 83 -3.39 -47.27 -49.94
N ILE A 84 -2.35 -46.48 -50.26
CA ILE A 84 -1.91 -46.27 -51.65
C ILE A 84 -1.49 -47.61 -52.28
N ILE A 85 -0.73 -48.43 -51.55
CA ILE A 85 -0.28 -49.74 -52.05
C ILE A 85 -1.49 -50.67 -52.31
N LEU A 86 -2.45 -50.74 -51.39
CA LEU A 86 -3.69 -51.52 -51.58
C LEU A 86 -4.51 -51.03 -52.79
N CYS A 87 -4.63 -49.71 -52.97
CA CYS A 87 -5.28 -49.15 -54.16
C CYS A 87 -4.54 -49.52 -55.45
N THR A 88 -3.20 -49.60 -55.44
CA THR A 88 -2.44 -50.03 -56.63
C THR A 88 -2.54 -51.52 -56.96
N GLU A 89 -2.95 -52.36 -56.01
CA GLU A 89 -3.20 -53.79 -56.23
C GLU A 89 -4.57 -54.07 -56.88
N VAL A 90 -5.49 -53.11 -56.85
CA VAL A 90 -6.83 -53.20 -57.48
C VAL A 90 -6.75 -52.72 -58.94
N LYS A 91 -7.27 -53.50 -59.89
CA LYS A 91 -7.35 -53.07 -61.31
C LYS A 91 -8.31 -51.89 -61.45
N HIS A 92 -7.79 -50.72 -61.82
CA HIS A 92 -8.57 -49.51 -62.03
C HIS A 92 -8.67 -49.14 -63.52
N ASN A 93 -9.87 -48.75 -63.99
CA ASN A 93 -10.12 -48.29 -65.36
C ASN A 93 -9.83 -46.78 -65.57
N ILE A 94 -8.94 -46.17 -64.78
CA ILE A 94 -8.70 -44.71 -64.75
C ILE A 94 -7.23 -44.42 -65.07
N LYS A 95 -6.96 -43.74 -66.21
CA LYS A 95 -5.61 -43.40 -66.71
C LYS A 95 -4.70 -42.67 -65.71
N ILE A 96 -5.27 -41.87 -64.80
CA ILE A 96 -4.49 -41.15 -63.77
C ILE A 96 -3.93 -42.14 -62.72
N LEU A 97 -4.70 -43.17 -62.36
CA LEU A 97 -4.24 -44.19 -61.42
C LEU A 97 -3.11 -45.03 -62.01
N ASP A 98 -3.14 -45.37 -63.31
CA ASP A 98 -2.04 -46.11 -63.96
C ASP A 98 -0.67 -45.42 -63.83
N GLY A 99 -0.65 -44.08 -63.88
CA GLY A 99 0.57 -43.29 -63.64
C GLY A 99 1.09 -43.43 -62.21
N VAL A 100 0.19 -43.43 -61.22
CA VAL A 100 0.54 -43.63 -59.80
C VAL A 100 0.99 -45.07 -59.56
N THR A 101 0.30 -46.06 -60.10
CA THR A 101 0.65 -47.50 -60.01
C THR A 101 2.07 -47.76 -60.53
N ASN A 102 2.44 -47.15 -61.67
CA ASN A 102 3.77 -47.28 -62.24
C ASN A 102 4.87 -46.66 -61.37
N VAL A 103 4.62 -45.49 -60.77
CA VAL A 103 5.58 -44.83 -59.86
C VAL A 103 5.73 -45.60 -58.56
N VAL A 104 4.63 -46.10 -57.99
CA VAL A 104 4.62 -46.89 -56.75
C VAL A 104 5.33 -48.23 -56.97
N ASN A 105 5.05 -48.94 -58.06
CA ASN A 105 5.72 -50.20 -58.39
C ASN A 105 7.22 -50.02 -58.62
N LYS A 106 7.63 -48.96 -59.33
CA LYS A 106 9.03 -48.62 -59.59
C LYS A 106 9.81 -48.31 -58.31
N ASN A 107 9.16 -47.71 -57.31
CA ASN A 107 9.78 -47.27 -56.05
C ASN A 107 9.33 -48.08 -54.82
N SER A 108 8.71 -49.24 -55.01
CA SER A 108 8.04 -50.03 -53.96
C SER A 108 8.93 -50.32 -52.75
N ARG A 109 10.20 -50.71 -52.98
CA ARG A 109 11.18 -50.94 -51.91
C ARG A 109 11.48 -49.70 -51.07
N LEU A 110 11.59 -48.52 -51.71
CA LEU A 110 11.83 -47.25 -51.02
C LEU A 110 10.60 -46.84 -50.21
N ILE A 111 9.40 -47.00 -50.77
CA ILE A 111 8.13 -46.68 -50.10
C ILE A 111 7.92 -47.57 -48.87
N ILE A 112 8.18 -48.87 -48.98
CA ILE A 112 8.11 -49.80 -47.85
C ILE A 112 9.15 -49.45 -46.77
N SER A 113 10.38 -49.10 -47.17
CA SER A 113 11.42 -48.67 -46.23
C SER A 113 11.04 -47.40 -45.47
N ILE A 114 10.47 -46.41 -46.15
CA ILE A 114 9.93 -45.18 -45.54
C ILE A 114 8.82 -45.52 -44.55
N TRP A 115 7.91 -46.42 -44.92
CA TRP A 115 6.84 -46.87 -44.03
C TRP A 115 7.39 -47.55 -42.78
N VAL A 116 8.34 -48.50 -42.92
CA VAL A 116 8.95 -49.20 -41.77
C VAL A 116 9.64 -48.21 -40.83
N ALA A 117 10.43 -47.27 -41.36
CA ALA A 117 11.11 -46.26 -40.55
C ALA A 117 10.10 -45.39 -39.78
N THR A 118 9.03 -44.96 -40.45
CA THR A 118 7.99 -44.11 -39.86
C THR A 118 7.14 -44.89 -38.85
N PHE A 119 6.88 -46.17 -39.11
CA PHE A 119 6.16 -47.08 -38.22
C PHE A 119 6.93 -47.37 -36.94
N VAL A 120 8.25 -47.61 -37.03
CA VAL A 120 9.09 -47.82 -35.83
C VAL A 120 9.04 -46.61 -34.91
N ILE A 121 9.20 -45.40 -35.45
CA ILE A 121 9.11 -44.15 -34.67
C ILE A 121 7.72 -44.00 -34.03
N SER A 122 6.66 -44.25 -34.81
CA SER A 122 5.28 -44.17 -34.33
C SER A 122 4.97 -45.21 -33.26
N ALA A 123 5.50 -46.43 -33.38
CA ALA A 123 5.34 -47.51 -32.41
C ALA A 123 6.03 -47.20 -31.08
N PHE A 124 7.26 -46.68 -31.11
CA PHE A 124 7.93 -46.18 -29.89
C PHE A 124 7.09 -45.11 -29.19
N TYR A 125 6.50 -44.21 -29.98
CA TYR A 125 5.64 -43.16 -29.45
C TYR A 125 4.35 -43.71 -28.82
N CYS A 126 3.69 -44.67 -29.48
CA CYS A 126 2.52 -45.37 -28.95
C CYS A 126 2.83 -46.00 -27.59
N VAL A 127 3.96 -46.73 -27.49
CA VAL A 127 4.37 -47.41 -26.25
C VAL A 127 4.65 -46.39 -25.15
N ALA A 128 5.35 -45.30 -25.47
CA ALA A 128 5.65 -44.25 -24.49
C ALA A 128 4.38 -43.57 -23.95
N ILE A 129 3.44 -43.19 -24.83
CA ILE A 129 2.14 -42.65 -24.43
C ILE A 129 1.38 -43.66 -23.55
N LEU A 130 1.38 -44.93 -23.91
CA LEU A 130 0.65 -45.96 -23.18
C LEU A 130 1.20 -46.15 -21.76
N ILE A 131 2.53 -46.22 -21.61
CA ILE A 131 3.20 -46.31 -20.31
C ILE A 131 2.86 -45.09 -19.45
N GLU A 132 2.96 -43.88 -19.99
CA GLU A 132 2.62 -42.65 -19.28
C GLU A 132 1.16 -42.58 -18.89
N SER A 133 0.26 -43.02 -19.77
CA SER A 133 -1.18 -43.03 -19.53
C SER A 133 -1.56 -44.03 -18.44
N VAL A 134 -0.91 -45.19 -18.40
CA VAL A 134 -1.05 -46.17 -17.30
C VAL A 134 -0.50 -45.61 -15.99
N SER A 135 0.66 -44.94 -16.01
CA SER A 135 1.26 -44.30 -14.84
C SER A 135 0.35 -43.20 -14.26
N LEU A 136 -0.17 -42.33 -15.12
CA LEU A 136 -1.12 -41.27 -14.78
C LEU A 136 -2.43 -41.86 -14.24
N SER A 137 -2.97 -42.89 -14.89
CA SER A 137 -4.19 -43.59 -14.46
C SER A 137 -3.99 -44.24 -13.10
N ARG A 138 -2.90 -45.00 -12.90
CA ARG A 138 -2.57 -45.64 -11.61
C ARG A 138 -2.48 -44.61 -10.49
N ARG A 139 -1.83 -43.47 -10.73
CA ARG A 139 -1.77 -42.37 -9.76
C ARG A 139 -3.15 -41.79 -9.47
N SER A 140 -3.98 -41.59 -10.49
CA SER A 140 -5.35 -41.09 -10.31
C SER A 140 -6.25 -42.06 -9.54
N PHE A 141 -6.13 -43.38 -9.76
CA PHE A 141 -6.88 -44.39 -9.01
C PHE A 141 -6.38 -44.53 -7.57
N SER A 142 -5.08 -44.33 -7.31
CA SER A 142 -4.52 -44.38 -5.95
C SER A 142 -4.89 -43.17 -5.08
N ILE A 143 -5.33 -42.07 -5.70
CA ILE A 143 -5.74 -40.85 -5.01
C ILE A 143 -7.26 -40.77 -5.16
N SER A 144 -7.99 -41.40 -4.23
CA SER A 144 -9.46 -41.28 -4.15
C SER A 144 -9.90 -39.83 -4.35
N ASN A 145 -10.96 -39.62 -5.13
CA ASN A 145 -11.64 -38.34 -5.46
C ASN A 145 -12.23 -37.60 -4.24
N LEU A 146 -11.51 -37.53 -3.12
CA LEU A 146 -11.81 -36.65 -2.01
C LEU A 146 -10.86 -35.46 -2.09
N TYR A 147 -11.48 -34.33 -2.43
CA TYR A 147 -11.03 -32.97 -2.24
C TYR A 147 -10.00 -32.87 -1.10
N ASN A 148 -8.75 -32.57 -1.43
CA ASN A 148 -7.73 -32.38 -0.42
C ASN A 148 -6.99 -31.07 -0.67
N ASN A 149 -7.23 -30.10 0.22
CA ASN A 149 -6.48 -28.85 0.36
C ASN A 149 -4.96 -29.09 0.61
N SER A 150 -4.51 -30.35 0.64
CA SER A 150 -3.15 -30.80 0.99
C SER A 150 -2.15 -30.86 -0.17
N ARG A 151 -2.51 -30.51 -1.41
CA ARG A 151 -1.54 -30.46 -2.54
C ARG A 151 -0.67 -29.19 -2.54
N TRP A 152 -0.11 -28.85 -1.37
CA TRP A 152 0.79 -27.70 -1.19
C TRP A 152 1.97 -27.71 -2.18
N GLY A 153 2.53 -28.89 -2.45
CA GLY A 153 3.59 -29.04 -3.44
C GLY A 153 3.19 -28.57 -4.84
N ASP A 154 2.00 -28.92 -5.32
CA ASP A 154 1.55 -28.52 -6.66
C ASP A 154 1.30 -27.01 -6.75
N LYS A 155 0.78 -26.38 -5.67
CA LYS A 155 0.65 -24.92 -5.54
C LYS A 155 2.01 -24.23 -5.60
N LEU A 156 3.00 -24.67 -4.80
CA LEU A 156 4.35 -24.11 -4.81
C LEU A 156 5.01 -24.14 -6.19
N VAL A 157 4.84 -25.22 -6.96
CA VAL A 157 5.44 -25.26 -8.30
C VAL A 157 4.67 -24.36 -9.29
N ILE A 158 3.40 -24.00 -9.02
CA ILE A 158 2.68 -22.96 -9.79
C ILE A 158 3.24 -21.59 -9.41
N GLU A 159 3.37 -21.31 -8.12
CA GLU A 159 3.95 -20.07 -7.60
C GLU A 159 5.33 -19.81 -8.21
N ASN A 160 6.21 -20.82 -8.21
CA ASN A 160 7.53 -20.77 -8.84
C ASN A 160 7.48 -20.50 -10.36
N LYS A 161 6.46 -20.98 -11.07
CA LYS A 161 6.30 -20.72 -12.53
C LYS A 161 5.93 -19.25 -12.76
N VAL A 162 4.99 -18.72 -11.97
CA VAL A 162 4.57 -17.30 -12.02
C VAL A 162 5.76 -16.40 -11.67
N GLU A 163 6.45 -16.68 -10.58
CA GLU A 163 7.64 -15.94 -10.16
C GLU A 163 8.71 -15.93 -11.25
N ARG A 164 9.06 -17.10 -11.83
CA ARG A 164 10.06 -17.19 -12.90
C ARG A 164 9.68 -16.43 -14.16
N TYR A 165 8.39 -16.35 -14.47
CA TYR A 165 7.90 -15.58 -15.62
C TYR A 165 8.16 -14.09 -15.42
N PHE A 166 7.70 -13.53 -14.30
CA PHE A 166 7.92 -12.11 -14.00
C PHE A 166 9.38 -11.77 -13.74
N LYS A 167 10.15 -12.69 -13.15
CA LYS A 167 11.62 -12.57 -13.04
C LYS A 167 12.26 -12.22 -14.38
N LYS A 168 11.93 -12.98 -15.44
CA LYS A 168 12.48 -12.74 -16.78
C LYS A 168 12.06 -11.38 -17.33
N ILE A 169 10.80 -11.00 -17.14
CA ILE A 169 10.29 -9.70 -17.59
C ILE A 169 11.06 -8.55 -16.91
N PHE A 170 11.15 -8.54 -15.58
CA PHE A 170 11.87 -7.49 -14.85
C PHE A 170 13.36 -7.45 -15.21
N HIS A 171 14.02 -8.60 -15.36
CA HIS A 171 15.42 -8.65 -15.78
C HIS A 171 15.63 -8.06 -17.18
N ASN A 172 14.72 -8.31 -18.12
CA ASN A 172 14.78 -7.75 -19.46
C ASN A 172 14.55 -6.23 -19.45
N LEU A 173 13.54 -5.77 -18.70
CA LEU A 173 13.19 -4.35 -18.58
C LEU A 173 14.35 -3.49 -18.03
N PHE A 174 15.19 -4.02 -17.15
CA PHE A 174 16.35 -3.33 -16.58
C PHE A 174 17.69 -3.81 -17.15
N SER A 175 17.66 -4.55 -18.27
CA SER A 175 18.87 -5.03 -18.93
C SER A 175 19.66 -3.87 -19.58
N ILE A 176 20.98 -4.01 -19.66
CA ILE A 176 21.83 -2.98 -20.28
C ILE A 176 21.51 -2.77 -21.76
N LYS A 177 21.11 -3.85 -22.47
CA LYS A 177 20.66 -3.77 -23.87
C LYS A 177 19.52 -2.76 -23.99
N TYR A 178 18.52 -2.94 -23.13
CA TYR A 178 17.33 -2.11 -23.12
C TYR A 178 17.63 -0.68 -22.62
N VAL A 179 18.66 -0.49 -21.77
CA VAL A 179 19.15 0.85 -21.37
C VAL A 179 19.77 1.64 -22.53
N LEU A 180 20.42 0.95 -23.47
CA LEU A 180 21.19 1.56 -24.57
C LEU A 180 20.38 1.83 -25.85
N GLU A 181 19.20 1.22 -25.99
CA GLU A 181 18.33 1.41 -27.14
C GLU A 181 17.73 2.83 -27.18
N LYS A 182 17.77 3.47 -28.36
CA LYS A 182 17.40 4.88 -28.55
C LYS A 182 15.89 5.13 -28.59
N ASP A 183 15.11 4.18 -29.08
CA ASP A 183 13.65 4.30 -29.34
C ASP A 183 12.81 3.48 -28.35
N ASN A 184 13.21 3.47 -27.08
CA ASN A 184 12.53 2.67 -26.07
C ASN A 184 11.33 3.38 -25.46
N LYS A 185 10.14 2.80 -25.66
CA LYS A 185 8.89 3.18 -25.00
C LYS A 185 8.82 2.60 -23.59
N PHE A 186 9.87 2.79 -22.80
CA PHE A 186 9.98 2.18 -21.47
C PHE A 186 8.77 2.51 -20.59
N ASP A 187 8.30 3.76 -20.62
CA ASP A 187 7.17 4.22 -19.83
C ASP A 187 5.87 3.49 -20.20
N THR A 188 5.66 3.27 -21.50
CA THR A 188 4.52 2.50 -22.03
C THR A 188 4.64 1.02 -21.67
N ASP A 189 5.84 0.45 -21.75
CA ASP A 189 6.09 -0.96 -21.40
C ASP A 189 5.84 -1.22 -19.90
N ILE A 190 6.23 -0.28 -19.03
CA ILE A 190 5.90 -0.34 -17.60
C ILE A 190 4.40 -0.23 -17.40
N SER A 191 3.74 0.76 -18.02
CA SER A 191 2.28 0.92 -17.89
C SER A 191 1.52 -0.33 -18.32
N ASN A 192 1.89 -0.92 -19.47
CA ASN A 192 1.31 -2.18 -19.95
C ASN A 192 1.58 -3.34 -19.00
N LEU A 193 2.78 -3.44 -18.43
CA LEU A 193 3.11 -4.48 -17.46
C LEU A 193 2.28 -4.34 -16.18
N ILE A 194 2.15 -3.14 -15.63
CA ILE A 194 1.38 -2.91 -14.40
C ILE A 194 -0.08 -3.27 -14.63
N ASN A 195 -0.69 -2.76 -15.71
CA ASN A 195 -2.06 -3.10 -16.07
C ASN A 195 -2.24 -4.60 -16.30
N TYR A 196 -1.30 -5.25 -16.98
CA TYR A 196 -1.32 -6.69 -17.18
C TYR A 196 -1.26 -7.46 -15.85
N ILE A 197 -0.38 -7.09 -14.92
CA ILE A 197 -0.25 -7.79 -13.63
C ILE A 197 -1.58 -7.76 -12.86
N PHE A 198 -2.20 -6.59 -12.72
CA PHE A 198 -3.43 -6.44 -11.94
C PHE A 198 -4.65 -7.06 -12.63
N ASN A 199 -4.83 -6.82 -13.94
CA ASN A 199 -5.92 -7.44 -14.69
C ASN A 199 -5.80 -8.97 -14.68
N ARG A 200 -4.59 -9.48 -14.89
CA ARG A 200 -4.35 -10.91 -14.87
C ARG A 200 -4.58 -11.50 -13.49
N ALA A 201 -4.17 -10.82 -12.42
CA ALA A 201 -4.43 -11.27 -11.05
C ALA A 201 -5.93 -11.48 -10.80
N ASN A 202 -6.78 -10.54 -11.25
CA ASN A 202 -8.23 -10.64 -11.12
C ASN A 202 -8.84 -11.75 -11.99
N GLU A 203 -8.33 -11.95 -13.21
CA GLU A 203 -8.79 -13.02 -14.11
C GLU A 203 -8.49 -14.43 -13.58
N VAL A 204 -7.32 -14.61 -12.97
CA VAL A 204 -6.75 -15.94 -12.69
C VAL A 204 -6.95 -16.41 -11.26
N SER A 205 -7.51 -15.57 -10.39
CA SER A 205 -7.64 -15.81 -8.96
C SER A 205 -9.10 -15.95 -8.54
N ASN A 206 -9.33 -16.79 -7.55
CA ASN A 206 -10.69 -17.09 -7.08
C ASN A 206 -11.15 -16.20 -5.93
N ASN A 207 -10.21 -15.68 -5.15
CA ASN A 207 -10.46 -14.85 -3.97
C ASN A 207 -9.35 -13.80 -3.79
N GLU A 208 -9.53 -12.89 -2.84
CA GLU A 208 -8.58 -11.80 -2.56
C GLU A 208 -7.22 -12.31 -2.06
N GLU A 209 -7.17 -13.43 -1.32
CA GLU A 209 -5.91 -14.06 -0.90
C GLU A 209 -5.06 -14.54 -2.08
N GLU A 210 -5.70 -15.13 -3.10
CA GLU A 210 -5.03 -15.55 -4.34
C GLU A 210 -4.59 -14.35 -5.18
N ILE A 211 -5.40 -13.28 -5.25
CA ILE A 211 -5.02 -12.01 -5.91
C ILE A 211 -3.77 -11.43 -5.23
N ASN A 212 -3.79 -11.34 -3.89
CA ASN A 212 -2.65 -10.89 -3.07
C ASN A 212 -1.41 -11.72 -3.39
N LYS A 213 -1.55 -13.05 -3.39
CA LYS A 213 -0.44 -13.98 -3.62
C LYS A 213 0.12 -13.87 -5.04
N TYR A 214 -0.73 -13.72 -6.06
CA TYR A 214 -0.29 -13.53 -7.44
C TYR A 214 0.55 -12.26 -7.59
N ILE A 215 0.07 -11.15 -7.05
CA ILE A 215 0.73 -9.84 -7.14
C ILE A 215 2.04 -9.84 -6.35
N GLU A 216 2.07 -10.47 -5.17
CA GLU A 216 3.31 -10.66 -4.40
C GLU A 216 4.37 -11.45 -5.20
N LEU A 217 3.97 -12.52 -5.89
CA LEU A 217 4.87 -13.29 -6.75
C LEU A 217 5.32 -12.50 -7.98
N ALA A 218 4.43 -11.71 -8.57
CA ALA A 218 4.76 -10.88 -9.73
C ALA A 218 5.84 -9.86 -9.38
N PHE A 219 5.69 -9.16 -8.24
CA PHE A 219 6.66 -8.18 -7.78
C PHE A 219 7.84 -8.77 -6.99
N PHE A 220 7.90 -10.09 -6.77
CA PHE A 220 8.92 -10.69 -5.89
C PHE A 220 10.37 -10.30 -6.28
N GLU A 221 10.69 -10.39 -7.57
CA GLU A 221 12.03 -10.09 -8.12
C GLU A 221 12.28 -8.62 -8.45
N GLU A 222 11.26 -7.77 -8.34
CA GLU A 222 11.38 -6.33 -8.60
C GLU A 222 12.52 -5.69 -7.80
N ARG A 223 12.59 -6.01 -6.49
CA ARG A 223 13.57 -5.41 -5.59
C ARG A 223 15.00 -5.78 -5.96
N SER A 224 15.24 -7.04 -6.32
CA SER A 224 16.58 -7.51 -6.69
C SER A 224 17.08 -6.78 -7.94
N VAL A 225 16.18 -6.54 -8.90
CA VAL A 225 16.47 -5.83 -10.14
C VAL A 225 16.75 -4.33 -9.90
N ILE A 226 15.99 -3.69 -9.02
CA ILE A 226 16.22 -2.29 -8.62
C ILE A 226 17.55 -2.14 -7.86
N GLU A 227 17.83 -3.02 -6.90
CA GLU A 227 19.11 -3.04 -6.17
C GLU A 227 20.31 -3.26 -7.10
N ASN A 228 20.18 -4.14 -8.10
CA ASN A 228 21.22 -4.37 -9.09
C ASN A 228 21.45 -3.13 -9.98
N SER A 229 20.38 -2.43 -10.36
CA SER A 229 20.48 -1.17 -11.10
C SER A 229 21.19 -0.09 -10.28
N LEU A 230 20.87 0.01 -8.99
CA LEU A 230 21.56 0.93 -8.06
C LEU A 230 23.04 0.60 -7.89
N LYS A 231 23.39 -0.68 -7.71
CA LYS A 231 24.79 -1.12 -7.63
C LYS A 231 25.58 -0.74 -8.90
N ARG A 232 24.96 -0.84 -10.08
CA ARG A 232 25.58 -0.40 -11.34
C ARG A 232 25.80 1.11 -11.36
N ILE A 233 24.81 1.91 -10.98
CA ILE A 233 24.96 3.39 -10.89
C ILE A 233 26.15 3.74 -10.00
N ILE A 234 26.21 3.17 -8.79
CA ILE A 234 27.27 3.45 -7.81
C ILE A 234 28.64 2.99 -8.31
N GLY A 235 28.71 1.79 -8.93
CA GLY A 235 29.96 1.28 -9.52
C GLY A 235 30.49 2.14 -10.68
N ILE A 236 29.60 2.74 -11.48
CA ILE A 236 30.01 3.67 -12.54
C ILE A 236 30.50 4.99 -11.93
N TYR A 237 29.80 5.48 -10.91
CA TYR A 237 30.07 6.74 -10.21
C TYR A 237 31.40 6.73 -9.43
N GLY A 238 31.70 5.67 -8.68
CA GLY A 238 32.88 5.59 -7.80
C GLY A 238 34.24 5.45 -8.51
N ASN A 239 34.26 5.18 -9.82
CA ASN A 239 35.48 4.94 -10.58
C ASN A 239 36.08 6.26 -11.12
N LYS A 240 37.09 6.82 -10.44
CA LYS A 240 37.84 8.00 -10.90
C LYS A 240 38.60 7.69 -12.20
N ILE A 241 38.20 8.33 -13.30
CA ILE A 241 38.87 8.23 -14.61
C ILE A 241 39.06 9.65 -15.14
N SER A 242 40.26 9.96 -15.63
CA SER A 242 40.65 11.30 -16.10
C SER A 242 40.28 11.59 -17.57
N ASN A 243 39.96 10.56 -18.36
CA ASN A 243 39.64 10.71 -19.78
C ASN A 243 38.24 11.34 -19.99
N LYS A 244 38.19 12.52 -20.62
CA LYS A 244 36.96 13.29 -20.91
C LYS A 244 35.87 12.50 -21.63
N ILE A 245 36.23 11.67 -22.62
CA ILE A 245 35.26 10.86 -23.38
C ILE A 245 34.62 9.80 -22.48
N ILE A 246 35.43 9.15 -21.64
CA ILE A 246 34.95 8.13 -20.71
C ILE A 246 34.03 8.76 -19.64
N VAL A 247 34.38 9.95 -19.15
CA VAL A 247 33.53 10.70 -18.22
C VAL A 247 32.17 11.03 -18.85
N PHE A 248 32.16 11.48 -20.11
CA PHE A 248 30.92 11.75 -20.84
C PHE A 248 30.04 10.50 -20.99
N ILE A 249 30.62 9.38 -21.43
CA ILE A 249 29.91 8.10 -21.59
C ILE A 249 29.35 7.63 -20.25
N LYS A 250 30.14 7.71 -19.17
CA LYS A 250 29.69 7.34 -17.82
C LYS A 250 28.53 8.20 -17.34
N SER A 251 28.63 9.52 -17.51
CA SER A 251 27.57 10.45 -17.13
C SER A 251 26.27 10.17 -17.89
N HIS A 252 26.36 9.91 -19.20
CA HIS A 252 25.20 9.53 -20.02
C HIS A 252 24.55 8.22 -19.53
N LEU A 253 25.35 7.20 -19.23
CA LEU A 253 24.85 5.93 -18.71
C LEU A 253 24.20 6.08 -17.32
N ILE A 254 24.84 6.81 -16.40
CA ILE A 254 24.28 7.11 -15.08
C ILE A 254 22.93 7.80 -15.23
N LYS A 255 22.85 8.84 -16.08
CA LYS A 255 21.61 9.55 -16.37
C LYS A 255 20.52 8.58 -16.83
N LYS A 256 20.81 7.73 -17.81
CA LYS A 256 19.86 6.73 -18.33
C LYS A 256 19.37 5.74 -17.27
N TYR A 257 20.24 5.28 -16.38
CA TYR A 257 19.84 4.40 -15.28
C TYR A 257 18.97 5.12 -14.24
N ILE A 258 19.30 6.37 -13.89
CA ILE A 258 18.50 7.17 -12.97
C ILE A 258 17.12 7.49 -13.56
N GLU A 259 17.07 7.93 -14.83
CA GLU A 259 15.82 8.18 -15.56
C GLU A 259 14.92 6.92 -15.55
N ARG A 260 15.50 5.73 -15.72
CA ARG A 260 14.74 4.48 -15.65
C ARG A 260 14.16 4.19 -14.28
N LEU A 261 14.93 4.40 -13.21
CA LEU A 261 14.39 4.23 -11.87
C LEU A 261 13.24 5.21 -11.62
N TYR A 262 13.40 6.46 -12.03
CA TYR A 262 12.37 7.50 -11.93
C TYR A 262 11.10 7.10 -12.69
N TRP A 263 11.22 6.84 -14.00
CA TRP A 263 10.08 6.50 -14.84
C TRP A 263 9.41 5.20 -14.42
N TYR A 264 10.16 4.23 -13.89
CA TYR A 264 9.59 3.01 -13.34
C TYR A 264 8.60 3.31 -12.20
N TYR A 265 9.04 4.04 -11.16
CA TYR A 265 8.17 4.35 -10.03
C TYR A 265 7.03 5.28 -10.43
N LYS A 266 7.32 6.31 -11.24
CA LYS A 266 6.31 7.25 -11.70
C LYS A 266 5.19 6.54 -12.47
N MET A 267 5.52 5.79 -13.52
CA MET A 267 4.53 5.06 -14.30
C MET A 267 3.83 3.99 -13.48
N LYS A 268 4.54 3.31 -12.57
CA LYS A 268 3.92 2.32 -11.69
C LYS A 268 2.81 2.94 -10.85
N TRP A 269 3.09 4.06 -10.18
CA TRP A 269 2.12 4.71 -9.30
C TRP A 269 1.02 5.46 -10.05
N ASP A 270 1.33 6.06 -11.21
CA ASP A 270 0.33 6.65 -12.10
C ASP A 270 -0.71 5.61 -12.56
N ASN A 271 -0.28 4.39 -12.92
CA ASN A 271 -1.21 3.33 -13.30
C ASN A 271 -1.95 2.77 -12.08
N ILE A 272 -1.29 2.58 -10.95
CA ILE A 272 -1.91 2.11 -9.70
C ILE A 272 -3.06 3.03 -9.27
N ASP A 273 -2.91 4.36 -9.40
CA ASP A 273 -3.97 5.32 -9.05
C ASP A 273 -5.25 5.13 -9.87
N SER A 274 -5.11 4.68 -11.13
CA SER A 274 -6.23 4.45 -12.04
C SER A 274 -6.91 3.08 -11.88
N LEU A 275 -6.32 2.16 -11.12
CA LEU A 275 -6.78 0.78 -10.98
C LEU A 275 -7.55 0.57 -9.67
N ASP A 276 -8.57 -0.27 -9.71
CA ASP A 276 -9.26 -0.74 -8.51
C ASP A 276 -8.44 -1.85 -7.84
N ILE A 277 -7.58 -1.46 -6.91
CA ILE A 277 -6.61 -2.34 -6.24
C ILE A 277 -7.10 -2.65 -4.82
N PRO A 278 -7.08 -3.94 -4.40
CA PRO A 278 -7.39 -4.31 -3.02
C PRO A 278 -6.55 -3.52 -2.00
N PRO A 279 -7.17 -2.93 -0.96
CA PRO A 279 -6.50 -1.99 -0.07
C PRO A 279 -5.20 -2.52 0.56
N LEU A 280 -5.20 -3.77 1.02
CA LEU A 280 -4.01 -4.39 1.62
C LEU A 280 -2.84 -4.49 0.63
N ILE A 281 -3.12 -4.75 -0.66
CA ILE A 281 -2.10 -4.83 -1.70
C ILE A 281 -1.47 -3.47 -1.93
N LEU A 282 -2.29 -2.42 -2.04
CA LEU A 282 -1.81 -1.06 -2.22
C LEU A 282 -0.83 -0.68 -1.11
N LEU A 283 -1.18 -0.95 0.16
CA LEU A 283 -0.33 -0.68 1.31
C LEU A 283 0.96 -1.51 1.30
N LYS A 284 0.90 -2.79 0.89
CA LYS A 284 2.10 -3.64 0.76
C LYS A 284 3.05 -3.13 -0.32
N ILE A 285 2.52 -2.70 -1.47
CA ILE A 285 3.31 -2.11 -2.55
C ILE A 285 3.95 -0.80 -2.08
N ALA A 286 3.17 0.08 -1.44
CA ALA A 286 3.67 1.33 -0.87
C ALA A 286 4.82 1.12 0.09
N ARG A 287 4.65 0.23 1.08
CA ARG A 287 5.68 -0.07 2.08
C ARG A 287 6.98 -0.53 1.43
N LYS A 288 6.88 -1.36 0.39
CA LYS A 288 8.03 -1.88 -0.35
C LYS A 288 8.70 -0.79 -1.19
N ASP A 289 7.92 -0.03 -1.94
CA ASP A 289 8.42 0.99 -2.86
C ASP A 289 9.04 2.17 -2.10
N LEU A 290 8.41 2.64 -1.01
CA LEU A 290 8.98 3.66 -0.12
C LEU A 290 10.30 3.21 0.50
N ARG A 291 10.43 1.92 0.84
CA ARG A 291 11.72 1.37 1.31
C ARG A 291 12.79 1.46 0.23
N SER A 292 12.45 1.13 -1.01
CA SER A 292 13.41 1.21 -2.12
C SER A 292 13.71 2.65 -2.52
N LEU A 293 12.73 3.56 -2.48
CA LEU A 293 12.93 5.00 -2.71
C LEU A 293 13.81 5.63 -1.64
N LEU A 294 13.64 5.27 -0.36
CA LEU A 294 14.54 5.68 0.72
C LEU A 294 15.98 5.22 0.45
N GLU A 295 16.17 3.97 0.03
CA GLU A 295 17.49 3.45 -0.31
C GLU A 295 18.14 4.19 -1.49
N ILE A 296 17.34 4.58 -2.50
CA ILE A 296 17.77 5.40 -3.63
C ILE A 296 18.22 6.79 -3.13
N GLU A 297 17.39 7.47 -2.33
CA GLU A 297 17.69 8.79 -1.78
C GLU A 297 19.00 8.76 -0.97
N MET A 298 19.12 7.84 -0.01
CA MET A 298 20.32 7.71 0.83
C MET A 298 21.60 7.50 0.00
N LYS A 299 21.52 6.69 -1.07
CA LYS A 299 22.69 6.33 -1.89
C LYS A 299 23.03 7.36 -2.95
N LEU A 300 22.05 8.12 -3.45
CA LEU A 300 22.24 9.04 -4.58
C LEU A 300 22.06 10.52 -4.22
N LYS A 301 21.81 10.89 -2.96
CA LYS A 301 21.61 12.29 -2.52
C LYS A 301 22.68 13.28 -2.97
N LEU A 302 23.94 12.84 -3.08
CA LEU A 302 25.08 13.68 -3.50
C LEU A 302 25.26 13.76 -5.02
N ASN A 303 24.36 13.14 -5.79
CA ASN A 303 24.44 13.10 -7.25
C ASN A 303 23.48 14.14 -7.85
N ASP A 304 24.03 15.14 -8.55
CA ASP A 304 23.23 16.22 -9.14
C ASP A 304 22.24 15.73 -10.20
N LEU A 305 22.60 14.71 -10.99
CA LEU A 305 21.68 14.13 -11.97
C LEU A 305 20.48 13.48 -11.29
N TYR A 306 20.69 12.82 -10.15
CA TYR A 306 19.61 12.28 -9.35
C TYR A 306 18.66 13.36 -8.88
N ARG A 307 19.18 14.43 -8.25
CA ARG A 307 18.35 15.55 -7.78
C ARG A 307 17.58 16.18 -8.95
N ASN A 308 18.24 16.44 -10.08
CA ASN A 308 17.58 17.02 -11.26
C ASN A 308 16.47 16.15 -11.89
N ILE A 309 16.44 14.84 -11.63
CA ILE A 309 15.46 13.91 -12.21
C ILE A 309 14.35 13.58 -11.23
N PHE A 310 14.71 13.27 -9.98
CA PHE A 310 13.76 12.86 -8.95
C PHE A 310 13.13 14.04 -8.20
N TRP A 311 13.78 15.20 -8.17
CA TRP A 311 13.32 16.37 -7.43
C TRP A 311 12.78 17.42 -8.37
N GLY A 312 11.71 18.08 -7.94
CA GLY A 312 11.12 19.20 -8.65
C GLY A 312 10.01 19.87 -7.85
N GLU A 313 9.45 20.92 -8.42
CA GLU A 313 8.29 21.59 -7.86
C GLU A 313 7.07 20.67 -7.96
N TYR A 314 6.63 20.14 -6.81
CA TYR A 314 5.41 19.37 -6.72
C TYR A 314 4.30 20.22 -6.12
N ARG A 315 3.10 20.16 -6.73
CA ARG A 315 1.94 20.90 -6.25
C ARG A 315 1.28 20.11 -5.13
N LYS A 316 1.41 20.59 -3.89
CA LYS A 316 0.55 20.09 -2.82
C LYS A 316 -0.91 20.47 -3.07
N HIS A 317 -1.81 19.50 -3.00
CA HIS A 317 -3.18 19.77 -2.59
C HIS A 317 -3.14 20.10 -1.09
N LYS A 318 -3.65 21.28 -0.72
CA LYS A 318 -3.60 21.77 0.67
C LYS A 318 -4.32 20.81 1.62
N SER A 319 -3.73 20.64 2.80
CA SER A 319 -4.51 20.67 4.04
C SER A 319 -3.86 21.58 5.08
N ILE A 320 -4.68 22.51 5.58
CA ILE A 320 -4.67 23.18 6.90
C ILE A 320 -4.35 24.69 6.96
N TYR A 321 -3.31 25.31 6.39
CA TYR A 321 -3.25 26.81 6.37
C TYR A 321 -2.53 27.40 5.13
N PHE A 322 -3.07 28.51 4.60
CA PHE A 322 -2.51 29.50 3.63
C PHE A 322 -1.22 29.12 2.88
N GLU A 323 -1.28 28.53 1.68
CA GLU A 323 -1.13 29.13 0.33
C GLU A 323 -0.83 27.94 -0.61
N LYS A 324 -1.19 28.01 -1.90
CA LYS A 324 -0.73 27.01 -2.88
C LYS A 324 0.76 27.24 -3.12
N LYS A 325 1.63 26.64 -2.30
CA LYS A 325 3.09 26.72 -2.49
C LYS A 325 3.58 25.47 -3.19
N TYR A 326 4.31 25.69 -4.28
CA TYR A 326 5.17 24.66 -4.84
C TYR A 326 6.29 24.41 -3.84
N VAL A 327 6.48 23.14 -3.48
CA VAL A 327 7.57 22.73 -2.59
C VAL A 327 8.46 21.78 -3.39
N GLU A 328 9.75 22.07 -3.38
CA GLU A 328 10.73 21.17 -3.98
C GLU A 328 10.75 19.86 -3.21
N SER A 329 10.45 18.77 -3.90
CA SER A 329 10.22 17.47 -3.29
C SER A 329 10.55 16.34 -4.27
N ASN A 330 10.71 15.13 -3.73
CA ASN A 330 10.89 13.93 -4.51
C ASN A 330 9.55 13.55 -5.18
N LEU A 331 9.49 13.67 -6.49
CA LEU A 331 8.27 13.54 -7.29
C LEU A 331 7.62 12.16 -7.14
N CYS A 332 8.42 11.10 -7.01
CA CYS A 332 7.89 9.74 -6.85
C CYS A 332 7.30 9.52 -5.46
N VAL A 333 7.93 10.05 -4.40
CA VAL A 333 7.40 9.95 -3.04
C VAL A 333 6.14 10.80 -2.89
N SER A 334 6.13 12.00 -3.50
CA SER A 334 4.99 12.91 -3.49
C SER A 334 3.76 12.31 -4.21
N LEU A 335 3.99 11.57 -5.31
CA LEU A 335 2.90 10.84 -5.98
C LEU A 335 2.29 9.75 -5.08
N ILE A 336 3.12 9.01 -4.33
CA ILE A 336 2.65 8.02 -3.37
C ILE A 336 1.87 8.72 -2.26
N GLU A 337 2.41 9.78 -1.67
CA GLU A 337 1.74 10.59 -0.65
C GLU A 337 0.34 11.03 -1.10
N ASP A 338 0.22 11.63 -2.29
CA ASP A 338 -1.05 12.11 -2.84
C ASP A 338 -2.10 11.00 -2.99
N ILE A 339 -1.69 9.81 -3.45
CA ILE A 339 -2.58 8.65 -3.56
C ILE A 339 -3.03 8.22 -2.16
N PHE A 340 -2.12 8.19 -1.20
CA PHE A 340 -2.41 7.85 0.19
C PHE A 340 -3.40 8.83 0.84
N GLU A 341 -3.19 10.14 0.66
CA GLU A 341 -4.10 11.16 1.18
C GLU A 341 -5.52 10.95 0.67
N ARG A 342 -5.70 10.67 -0.62
CA ARG A 342 -7.02 10.35 -1.22
C ARG A 342 -7.62 9.07 -0.64
N LYS A 343 -6.82 8.02 -0.49
CA LYS A 343 -7.30 6.72 0.03
C LYS A 343 -7.65 6.73 1.51
N ILE A 344 -7.01 7.58 2.32
CA ILE A 344 -7.38 7.77 3.73
C ILE A 344 -8.77 8.43 3.86
N GLU A 345 -9.25 9.16 2.84
CA GLU A 345 -10.59 9.73 2.83
C GLU A 345 -11.67 8.79 2.29
N ASP A 346 -11.28 7.65 1.72
CA ASP A 346 -12.20 6.67 1.14
C ASP A 346 -12.64 5.66 2.21
N ILE A 347 -13.89 5.77 2.66
CA ILE A 347 -14.50 4.86 3.65
C ILE A 347 -14.42 3.40 3.21
N ASN A 348 -14.69 3.12 1.93
CA ASN A 348 -14.67 1.75 1.40
C ASN A 348 -13.27 1.16 1.41
N PHE A 349 -12.24 2.01 1.23
CA PHE A 349 -10.85 1.60 1.35
C PHE A 349 -10.50 1.24 2.79
N LEU A 350 -10.88 2.09 3.75
CA LEU A 350 -10.58 1.88 5.17
C LEU A 350 -11.34 0.69 5.77
N ASP A 351 -12.60 0.47 5.40
CA ASP A 351 -13.45 -0.61 5.92
C ASP A 351 -12.94 -2.01 5.54
N LYS A 352 -12.30 -2.13 4.38
CA LYS A 352 -11.71 -3.39 3.91
C LYS A 352 -10.35 -3.71 4.55
N LEU A 353 -9.76 -2.77 5.30
CA LEU A 353 -8.46 -2.95 5.93
C LEU A 353 -8.59 -3.60 7.31
N ASN A 354 -7.75 -4.59 7.55
CA ASN A 354 -7.68 -5.31 8.82
C ASN A 354 -6.28 -5.28 9.48
N ASP A 355 -5.29 -4.67 8.83
CA ASP A 355 -3.91 -4.62 9.32
C ASP A 355 -3.51 -3.17 9.62
N THR A 356 -3.48 -2.78 10.90
CA THR A 356 -3.05 -1.45 11.32
C THR A 356 -1.53 -1.28 11.34
N ASP A 357 -0.77 -2.37 11.43
CA ASP A 357 0.70 -2.30 11.55
C ASP A 357 1.34 -1.78 10.27
N ILE A 358 0.73 -2.07 9.12
CA ILE A 358 1.22 -1.58 7.84
C ILE A 358 1.19 -0.05 7.72
N PHE A 359 0.23 0.65 8.37
CA PHE A 359 0.21 2.11 8.41
C PHE A 359 1.40 2.65 9.19
N PHE A 360 1.69 2.08 10.36
CA PHE A 360 2.85 2.48 11.16
C PHE A 360 4.17 2.21 10.46
N ASP A 361 4.28 1.09 9.73
CA ASP A 361 5.44 0.79 8.88
C ASP A 361 5.63 1.86 7.79
N ILE A 362 4.55 2.26 7.11
CA ILE A 362 4.58 3.28 6.05
C ILE A 362 4.94 4.65 6.64
N LEU A 363 4.30 5.06 7.73
CA LEU A 363 4.61 6.30 8.44
C LEU A 363 6.08 6.36 8.86
N LYS A 364 6.62 5.26 9.37
CA LYS A 364 8.05 5.15 9.69
C LYS A 364 8.93 5.34 8.46
N LYS A 365 8.57 4.74 7.31
CA LYS A 365 9.33 4.89 6.06
C LYS A 365 9.29 6.32 5.52
N LEU A 366 8.13 6.97 5.57
CA LEU A 366 8.00 8.39 5.20
C LEU A 366 8.83 9.27 6.12
N LYS A 367 8.82 9.01 7.42
CA LYS A 367 9.67 9.73 8.37
C LYS A 367 11.16 9.54 8.05
N ASP A 368 11.60 8.31 7.82
CA ASP A 368 13.00 8.04 7.46
C ASP A 368 13.42 8.83 6.20
N ILE A 369 12.51 9.06 5.25
CA ILE A 369 12.73 9.89 4.06
C ILE A 369 12.79 11.38 4.43
N ASP A 370 11.88 11.88 5.27
CA ASP A 370 11.89 13.26 5.74
C ASP A 370 13.18 13.59 6.51
N ASP A 371 13.64 12.67 7.37
CA ASP A 371 14.88 12.81 8.13
C ASP A 371 16.11 12.87 7.18
N GLU A 372 16.09 12.10 6.09
CA GLU A 372 17.17 12.08 5.10
C GLU A 372 17.22 13.35 4.25
N THR A 373 16.06 13.90 3.88
CA THR A 373 15.95 15.05 2.98
C THR A 373 15.92 16.40 3.70
N LYS A 374 15.46 16.43 4.96
CA LYS A 374 15.34 17.58 5.87
C LYS A 374 14.38 18.70 5.48
N THR A 375 13.92 18.73 4.23
CA THR A 375 13.06 19.80 3.70
C THR A 375 11.64 19.33 3.38
N THR A 376 11.40 18.02 3.41
CA THR A 376 10.08 17.43 3.15
C THR A 376 9.37 17.08 4.45
N HIS A 377 8.06 16.92 4.35
CA HIS A 377 7.17 16.66 5.49
C HIS A 377 6.14 15.58 5.15
N TYR A 378 6.52 14.55 4.40
CA TYR A 378 5.61 13.49 3.95
C TYR A 378 4.94 12.76 5.13
N PHE A 379 5.72 12.48 6.17
CA PHE A 379 5.23 11.85 7.40
C PHE A 379 4.16 12.72 8.07
N THR A 380 4.46 14.00 8.29
CA THR A 380 3.53 14.96 8.94
C THR A 380 2.23 15.08 8.15
N ASN A 381 2.28 15.14 6.82
CA ASN A 381 1.06 15.29 6.01
C ASN A 381 0.17 14.05 6.11
N ILE A 382 0.72 12.86 5.87
CA ILE A 382 -0.03 11.60 5.97
C ILE A 382 -0.51 11.35 7.39
N PHE A 383 0.34 11.58 8.40
CA PHE A 383 -0.05 11.45 9.80
C PHE A 383 -1.20 12.39 10.13
N GLY A 384 -1.08 13.68 9.78
CA GLY A 384 -2.12 14.67 10.00
C GLY A 384 -3.43 14.31 9.32
N LYS A 385 -3.36 13.73 8.11
CA LYS A 385 -4.53 13.25 7.38
C LYS A 385 -5.25 12.12 8.13
N ILE A 386 -4.52 11.10 8.58
CA ILE A 386 -5.07 10.01 9.40
C ILE A 386 -5.62 10.58 10.71
N TYR A 387 -4.87 11.48 11.36
CA TYR A 387 -5.23 12.05 12.65
C TYR A 387 -6.52 12.88 12.57
N SER A 388 -6.74 13.62 11.48
CA SER A 388 -7.97 14.38 11.23
C SER A 388 -9.24 13.51 11.14
N CYS A 389 -9.10 12.20 10.96
CA CYS A 389 -10.24 11.28 10.96
C CYS A 389 -10.92 11.19 12.33
N ILE A 390 -10.30 11.69 13.40
CA ILE A 390 -10.93 11.76 14.73
C ILE A 390 -12.18 12.65 14.76
N ASP A 391 -12.23 13.66 13.88
CA ASP A 391 -13.33 14.64 13.82
C ASP A 391 -14.42 14.25 12.81
N LYS A 392 -14.18 13.24 11.98
CA LYS A 392 -15.10 12.83 10.91
C LYS A 392 -16.04 11.71 11.40
N GLU A 393 -17.31 12.03 11.62
CA GLU A 393 -18.29 11.08 12.17
C GLU A 393 -18.40 9.77 11.37
N GLU A 394 -18.35 9.85 10.04
CA GLU A 394 -18.47 8.70 9.16
C GLU A 394 -17.22 7.79 9.19
N ILE A 395 -16.06 8.31 9.60
CA ILE A 395 -14.75 7.63 9.51
C ILE A 395 -14.23 7.21 10.89
N LYS A 396 -14.48 8.00 11.93
CA LYS A 396 -13.95 7.78 13.30
C LYS A 396 -14.31 6.40 13.85
N ASP A 397 -15.44 5.84 13.41
CA ASP A 397 -15.96 4.57 13.90
C ASP A 397 -15.46 3.34 13.15
N ILE A 398 -14.73 3.52 12.04
CA ILE A 398 -14.12 2.44 11.28
C ILE A 398 -13.08 1.72 12.14
N LYS A 399 -13.11 0.38 12.10
CA LYS A 399 -12.27 -0.49 12.93
C LYS A 399 -10.78 -0.14 12.86
N ILE A 400 -10.25 0.07 11.64
CA ILE A 400 -8.83 0.36 11.42
C ILE A 400 -8.39 1.69 12.08
N ILE A 401 -9.27 2.69 12.04
CA ILE A 401 -9.02 4.02 12.61
C ILE A 401 -9.08 3.97 14.14
N LYS A 402 -10.07 3.26 14.71
CA LYS A 402 -10.15 2.99 16.15
C LYS A 402 -8.90 2.29 16.66
N GLU A 403 -8.45 1.25 15.96
CA GLU A 403 -7.23 0.52 16.32
C GLU A 403 -5.98 1.40 16.21
N PHE A 404 -5.88 2.27 15.20
CA PHE A 404 -4.79 3.22 15.06
C PHE A 404 -4.69 4.16 16.26
N PHE A 405 -5.78 4.83 16.63
CA PHE A 405 -5.84 5.72 17.79
C PHE A 405 -5.59 4.99 19.11
N LYS A 406 -6.11 3.77 19.26
CA LYS A 406 -5.82 2.91 20.42
C LYS A 406 -4.32 2.58 20.52
N LYS A 407 -3.66 2.28 19.40
CA LYS A 407 -2.21 2.02 19.36
C LYS A 407 -1.39 3.27 19.68
N LEU A 408 -1.83 4.47 19.28
CA LEU A 408 -1.17 5.72 19.65
C LEU A 408 -1.15 5.98 21.17
N LYS A 409 -2.16 5.50 21.90
CA LYS A 409 -2.19 5.58 23.38
C LYS A 409 -1.31 4.54 24.08
N SER A 410 -0.71 3.60 23.34
CA SER A 410 0.13 2.57 23.94
C SER A 410 1.35 3.18 24.63
N LYS A 411 1.71 2.65 25.81
CA LYS A 411 2.94 3.03 26.53
C LYS A 411 4.21 2.80 25.68
N TYR A 412 4.14 1.92 24.69
CA TYR A 412 5.25 1.57 23.80
C TYR A 412 5.23 2.33 22.46
N VAL A 413 4.37 3.34 22.30
CA VAL A 413 4.36 4.17 21.09
C VAL A 413 5.70 4.89 20.93
N SER A 414 6.20 4.96 19.72
CA SER A 414 7.45 5.67 19.44
C SER A 414 7.31 7.17 19.69
N SER A 415 8.37 7.79 20.22
CA SER A 415 8.38 9.21 20.61
C SER A 415 7.98 10.17 19.49
N TYR A 416 8.32 9.88 18.24
CA TYR A 416 7.98 10.74 17.11
C TYR A 416 6.49 10.73 16.76
N LEU A 417 5.82 9.57 16.87
CA LEU A 417 4.37 9.48 16.70
C LEU A 417 3.65 10.21 17.83
N TYR A 418 4.16 10.11 19.06
CA TYR A 418 3.59 10.83 20.21
C TYR A 418 3.76 12.34 20.03
N ALA A 419 4.93 12.80 19.59
CA ALA A 419 5.18 14.21 19.31
C ALA A 419 4.24 14.76 18.23
N GLU A 420 4.00 13.99 17.17
CA GLU A 420 3.09 14.37 16.09
C GLU A 420 1.63 14.39 16.57
N ALA A 421 1.21 13.37 17.33
CA ALA A 421 -0.12 13.33 17.94
C ALA A 421 -0.35 14.53 18.87
N ARG A 422 0.65 14.88 19.69
CA ARG A 422 0.62 16.06 20.57
C ARG A 422 0.51 17.36 19.79
N TYR A 423 1.27 17.50 18.69
CA TYR A 423 1.20 18.68 17.81
C TYR A 423 -0.19 18.84 17.19
N HIS A 424 -0.74 17.79 16.58
CA HIS A 424 -2.08 17.85 15.99
C HIS A 424 -3.18 18.02 17.04
N SER A 425 -3.09 17.36 18.20
CA SER A 425 -4.03 17.55 19.31
C SER A 425 -4.12 19.00 19.74
N ARG A 426 -2.95 19.62 19.92
CA ARG A 426 -2.86 21.02 20.32
C ARG A 426 -3.51 21.92 19.28
N ASN A 427 -3.25 21.70 17.98
CA ASN A 427 -3.82 22.53 16.93
C ASN A 427 -5.35 22.38 16.84
N ILE A 428 -5.88 21.15 16.84
CA ILE A 428 -7.33 20.90 16.79
C ILE A 428 -8.04 21.59 17.96
N LEU A 429 -7.51 21.44 19.18
CA LEU A 429 -8.11 22.08 20.35
C LEU A 429 -8.00 23.62 20.33
N MET A 430 -7.02 24.18 19.63
CA MET A 430 -6.84 25.64 19.48
C MET A 430 -7.71 26.24 18.36
N ASP A 431 -8.23 25.41 17.43
CA ASP A 431 -9.05 25.88 16.31
C ASP A 431 -10.47 26.27 16.75
N GLY A 432 -10.88 25.96 17.99
CA GLY A 432 -12.15 26.40 18.59
C GLY A 432 -13.39 25.65 18.08
N VAL A 433 -13.18 24.57 17.32
CA VAL A 433 -14.25 23.69 16.82
C VAL A 433 -14.95 23.01 17.99
N GLU A 434 -16.27 22.83 17.88
CA GLU A 434 -17.04 22.08 18.88
C GLU A 434 -16.66 20.60 18.82
N LEU A 435 -16.22 20.07 19.96
CA LEU A 435 -15.75 18.68 20.10
C LEU A 435 -16.66 17.93 21.05
N SER A 436 -16.94 16.67 20.76
CA SER A 436 -17.58 15.79 21.72
C SER A 436 -16.68 15.56 22.94
N ALA A 437 -17.31 15.28 24.09
CA ALA A 437 -16.62 14.95 25.33
C ALA A 437 -15.50 13.89 25.14
N ASN A 438 -15.78 12.83 24.38
CA ASN A 438 -14.82 11.75 24.11
C ASN A 438 -13.63 12.21 23.25
N GLN A 439 -13.86 13.06 22.24
CA GLN A 439 -12.79 13.61 21.41
C GLN A 439 -11.89 14.51 22.24
N MET A 440 -12.49 15.41 23.00
CA MET A 440 -11.77 16.34 23.85
C MET A 440 -10.91 15.61 24.89
N GLU A 441 -11.46 14.63 25.59
CA GLU A 441 -10.71 13.80 26.53
C GLU A 441 -9.54 13.10 25.83
N TYR A 442 -9.76 12.55 24.63
CA TYR A 442 -8.72 11.91 23.84
C TYR A 442 -7.56 12.85 23.48
N LEU A 443 -7.86 14.07 23.00
CA LEU A 443 -6.86 15.02 22.55
C LEU A 443 -6.03 15.56 23.72
N LEU A 444 -6.66 15.84 24.87
CA LEU A 444 -6.00 16.38 26.06
C LEU A 444 -5.00 15.41 26.69
N GLU A 445 -5.18 14.10 26.51
CA GLU A 445 -4.26 13.09 27.06
C GLU A 445 -2.81 13.26 26.55
N PHE A 446 -2.63 13.71 25.30
CA PHE A 446 -1.31 13.86 24.68
C PHE A 446 -0.54 15.11 25.14
N LEU A 447 -1.26 16.13 25.61
CA LEU A 447 -0.70 17.42 25.98
C LEU A 447 -0.04 17.38 27.35
N ASN A 448 0.96 18.24 27.58
CA ASN A 448 1.43 18.52 28.94
C ASN A 448 0.58 19.62 29.60
N LEU A 449 0.73 19.83 30.91
CA LEU A 449 -0.06 20.81 31.67
C LEU A 449 0.04 22.22 31.06
N ASN A 450 1.24 22.62 30.65
CA ASN A 450 1.48 23.92 30.02
C ASN A 450 0.60 24.09 28.79
N GLU A 451 0.62 23.13 27.87
CA GLU A 451 -0.18 23.16 26.65
C GLU A 451 -1.67 23.10 26.94
N ILE A 452 -2.11 22.29 27.92
CA ILE A 452 -3.51 22.26 28.35
C ILE A 452 -3.97 23.65 28.78
N ILE A 453 -3.15 24.37 29.54
CA ILE A 453 -3.43 25.74 29.98
C ILE A 453 -3.47 26.70 28.78
N GLU A 454 -2.51 26.61 27.86
CA GLU A 454 -2.51 27.44 26.64
C GLU A 454 -3.81 27.24 25.87
N VAL A 455 -4.15 25.99 25.57
CA VAL A 455 -5.35 25.61 24.83
C VAL A 455 -6.62 26.05 25.55
N LEU A 456 -6.70 25.88 26.87
CA LEU A 456 -7.86 26.30 27.66
C LEU A 456 -8.10 27.80 27.55
N ILE A 457 -7.05 28.63 27.65
CA ILE A 457 -7.16 30.09 27.51
C ILE A 457 -7.71 30.45 26.13
N PHE A 458 -7.21 29.80 25.09
CA PHE A 458 -7.65 30.04 23.71
C PHE A 458 -9.08 29.56 23.44
N ASN A 459 -9.46 28.39 23.94
CA ASN A 459 -10.80 27.85 23.76
C ASN A 459 -11.84 28.75 24.48
N LEU A 460 -11.56 29.20 25.70
CA LEU A 460 -12.41 30.17 26.41
C LEU A 460 -12.58 31.47 25.62
N ALA A 461 -11.49 32.03 25.09
CA ALA A 461 -11.56 33.24 24.28
C ALA A 461 -12.34 33.04 22.96
N TYR A 462 -12.25 31.84 22.37
CA TYR A 462 -12.98 31.51 21.14
C TYR A 462 -14.49 31.38 21.41
N CYS A 463 -14.88 30.69 22.48
CA CYS A 463 -16.28 30.54 22.87
C CYS A 463 -16.98 31.89 23.07
N GLU A 464 -16.31 32.88 23.66
CA GLU A 464 -16.85 34.23 23.86
C GLU A 464 -17.21 34.97 22.56
N ARG A 465 -16.59 34.60 21.43
CA ARG A 465 -16.89 35.16 20.12
C ARG A 465 -18.01 34.42 19.40
N SER A 466 -18.28 33.18 19.79
CA SER A 466 -19.32 32.37 19.20
C SER A 466 -20.66 32.73 19.83
N SER A 467 -21.53 33.41 19.09
CA SER A 467 -22.84 33.88 19.61
C SER A 467 -23.77 32.76 20.07
N ASP A 468 -23.51 31.53 19.62
CA ASP A 468 -24.44 30.41 19.72
C ASP A 468 -23.98 29.33 20.72
N ARG A 469 -22.88 29.57 21.45
CA ARG A 469 -22.28 28.58 22.37
C ARG A 469 -22.13 29.15 23.78
N ASP A 470 -22.55 28.39 24.79
CA ASP A 470 -22.19 28.68 26.17
C ASP A 470 -20.67 28.62 26.35
N ILE A 471 -20.13 29.44 27.26
CA ILE A 471 -18.67 29.53 27.46
C ILE A 471 -18.04 28.17 27.79
N MET A 472 -18.72 27.39 28.62
CA MET A 472 -18.34 26.02 28.96
C MET A 472 -19.52 25.29 29.61
N GLN A 473 -19.83 24.08 29.15
CA GLN A 473 -20.80 23.19 29.80
C GLN A 473 -20.18 22.45 30.99
N VAL A 474 -21.01 21.94 31.91
CA VAL A 474 -20.54 21.21 33.10
C VAL A 474 -19.75 19.95 32.75
N GLU A 475 -20.16 19.23 31.69
CA GLU A 475 -19.46 18.04 31.21
C GLU A 475 -18.08 18.39 30.64
N GLU A 476 -17.98 19.49 29.89
CA GLU A 476 -16.72 20.01 29.36
C GLU A 476 -15.77 20.40 30.51
N PHE A 477 -16.30 21.09 31.52
CA PHE A 477 -15.57 21.48 32.72
C PHE A 477 -14.98 20.27 33.48
N ASP A 478 -15.73 19.17 33.58
CA ASP A 478 -15.25 17.95 34.22
C ASP A 478 -14.08 17.30 33.47
N ILE A 479 -14.10 17.34 32.14
CA ILE A 479 -13.03 16.80 31.30
C ILE A 479 -11.74 17.60 31.47
N TRP A 480 -11.82 18.93 31.41
CA TRP A 480 -10.69 19.82 31.68
C TRP A 480 -10.10 19.53 33.06
N ARG A 481 -10.95 19.53 34.08
CA ARG A 481 -10.59 19.25 35.46
C ARG A 481 -9.88 17.93 35.63
N LYS A 482 -10.44 16.85 35.07
CA LYS A 482 -9.88 15.50 35.16
C LYS A 482 -8.47 15.47 34.58
N ASN A 483 -8.27 16.09 33.42
CA ASN A 483 -6.99 16.12 32.72
C ASN A 483 -5.94 16.98 33.46
N ILE A 484 -6.31 18.18 33.90
CA ILE A 484 -5.42 19.05 34.69
C ILE A 484 -4.97 18.32 35.96
N ASN A 485 -5.92 17.80 36.74
CA ASN A 485 -5.62 17.04 37.95
C ASN A 485 -4.68 15.87 37.66
N PHE A 486 -4.94 15.10 36.61
CA PHE A 486 -4.10 13.97 36.22
C PHE A 486 -2.65 14.38 35.92
N LYS A 487 -2.42 15.50 35.23
CA LYS A 487 -1.06 16.01 34.98
C LYS A 487 -0.41 16.50 36.27
N THR A 488 -1.15 17.17 37.13
CA THR A 488 -0.66 17.60 38.45
C THR A 488 -0.28 16.43 39.33
N PHE A 489 -1.08 15.37 39.38
CA PHE A 489 -0.74 14.13 40.09
C PHE A 489 0.50 13.43 39.54
N LYS A 490 0.82 13.62 38.25
CA LYS A 490 2.06 13.12 37.62
C LYS A 490 3.30 13.96 37.92
N GLY A 491 3.16 15.03 38.70
CA GLY A 491 4.27 15.87 39.14
C GLY A 491 4.44 17.19 38.36
N GLU A 492 3.51 17.54 37.47
CA GLU A 492 3.53 18.85 36.80
C GLU A 492 2.89 19.91 37.72
N SER A 493 3.67 20.89 38.21
CA SER A 493 3.17 21.88 39.17
C SER A 493 2.76 23.20 38.51
N ILE A 494 1.56 23.68 38.84
CA ILE A 494 1.10 25.03 38.47
C ILE A 494 1.96 26.11 39.16
N ASP A 495 2.49 25.83 40.36
CA ASP A 495 3.35 26.78 41.09
C ASP A 495 4.71 26.96 40.42
N GLU A 496 5.28 25.89 39.87
CA GLU A 496 6.56 25.97 39.13
C GLU A 496 6.42 26.84 37.87
N LEU A 497 5.21 26.96 37.31
CA LEU A 497 4.95 27.84 36.18
C LEU A 497 4.98 29.32 36.56
N ASN A 498 4.67 29.67 37.82
CA ASN A 498 4.78 31.04 38.33
C ASN A 498 6.25 31.50 38.42
N GLU A 499 7.17 30.58 38.75
CA GLU A 499 8.61 30.87 38.86
C GLU A 499 9.34 30.83 37.51
N SER A 500 8.77 30.14 36.53
CA SER A 500 9.34 30.01 35.20
C SER A 500 8.99 31.20 34.30
N ASN A 501 9.82 31.52 33.30
CA ASN A 501 9.51 32.48 32.22
C ASN A 501 8.37 31.97 31.28
N TYR A 502 7.36 31.27 31.81
CA TYR A 502 6.24 30.68 31.08
C TYR A 502 5.44 31.72 30.32
N ILE A 503 5.04 32.82 30.95
CA ILE A 503 4.26 33.86 30.28
C ILE A 503 5.03 34.53 29.16
N GLN A 504 6.33 34.77 29.33
CA GLN A 504 7.16 35.27 28.24
C GLN A 504 7.23 34.29 27.06
N LYS A 505 7.17 32.97 27.33
CA LYS A 505 7.08 31.94 26.27
C LYS A 505 5.71 31.93 25.61
N LEU A 506 4.63 32.03 26.38
CA LEU A 506 3.26 32.11 25.88
C LEU A 506 3.06 33.35 24.99
N CYS A 507 3.47 34.53 25.44
CA CYS A 507 3.43 35.76 24.65
C CYS A 507 4.22 35.64 23.34
N LYS A 508 5.40 35.00 23.36
CA LYS A 508 6.17 34.70 22.14
C LYS A 508 5.43 33.76 21.19
N THR A 509 4.74 32.75 21.73
CA THR A 509 3.92 31.83 20.95
C THR A 509 2.76 32.56 20.27
N ILE A 510 2.06 33.43 21.00
CA ILE A 510 0.93 34.21 20.48
C ILE A 510 1.34 35.15 19.35
N ARG A 511 2.48 35.84 19.49
CA ARG A 511 3.06 36.65 18.42
C ARG A 511 3.27 35.86 17.13
N LYS A 512 3.73 34.59 17.24
CA LYS A 512 3.99 33.74 16.08
C LYS A 512 2.72 33.27 15.37
N ILE A 513 1.63 33.06 16.11
CA ILE A 513 0.38 32.53 15.56
C ILE A 513 -0.57 33.68 15.13
N ASN A 514 -0.11 34.94 15.18
CA ASN A 514 -0.90 36.14 14.87
C ASN A 514 -2.23 36.25 15.67
N ALA A 515 -2.26 35.67 16.87
CA ALA A 515 -3.44 35.67 17.74
C ALA A 515 -3.59 36.95 18.58
N LEU A 516 -2.80 38.00 18.29
CA LEU A 516 -2.84 39.29 19.00
C LEU A 516 -4.18 40.03 18.86
N HIS A 517 -4.99 39.67 17.86
CA HIS A 517 -6.34 40.19 17.69
C HIS A 517 -7.37 39.53 18.62
N PHE A 518 -6.99 38.45 19.33
CA PHE A 518 -7.84 37.75 20.30
C PHE A 518 -7.45 38.09 21.75
N ILE A 519 -6.15 38.09 22.06
CA ILE A 519 -5.65 38.26 23.43
C ILE A 519 -4.37 39.10 23.41
N SER A 520 -4.36 40.23 24.14
CA SER A 520 -3.18 41.09 24.26
C SER A 520 -2.15 40.51 25.23
N GLU A 521 -0.87 40.83 25.01
CA GLU A 521 0.21 40.41 25.91
C GLU A 521 0.05 41.03 27.30
N GLU A 522 -0.34 42.30 27.36
CA GLU A 522 -0.61 43.00 28.62
C GLU A 522 -1.72 42.32 29.41
N PHE A 523 -2.78 41.86 28.73
CA PHE A 523 -3.84 41.12 29.37
C PHE A 523 -3.36 39.74 29.86
N LEU A 524 -2.53 39.02 29.11
CA LEU A 524 -2.01 37.71 29.54
C LEU A 524 -1.07 37.79 30.73
N GLU A 525 -0.19 38.79 30.73
CA GLU A 525 0.67 39.06 31.87
C GLU A 525 -0.15 39.36 33.12
N TRP A 526 -1.19 40.18 32.99
CA TRP A 526 -2.12 40.44 34.09
C TRP A 526 -2.90 39.18 34.49
N LEU A 527 -3.46 38.44 33.51
CA LEU A 527 -4.27 37.24 33.70
C LEU A 527 -3.51 36.24 34.55
N TRP A 528 -2.27 35.94 34.15
CA TRP A 528 -1.43 34.98 34.87
C TRP A 528 -1.07 35.43 36.27
N ASN A 529 -0.58 36.66 36.42
CA ASN A 529 -0.22 37.21 37.72
C ASN A 529 -1.42 37.26 38.68
N SER A 530 -2.63 37.43 38.15
CA SER A 530 -3.86 37.46 38.94
C SER A 530 -4.28 36.08 39.48
N LEU A 531 -3.83 34.97 38.89
CA LEU A 531 -4.16 33.61 39.36
C LEU A 531 -3.50 33.28 40.70
N PHE A 532 -2.35 33.90 41.01
CA PHE A 532 -1.55 33.63 42.21
C PHE A 532 -1.79 34.63 43.36
N VAL A 533 -2.85 35.43 43.28
CA VAL A 533 -3.26 36.38 44.32
C VAL A 533 -4.77 36.34 44.49
N VAL A 534 -5.31 36.76 45.63
CA VAL A 534 -6.76 36.82 45.87
C VAL A 534 -7.45 37.76 44.88
N PHE A 535 -8.54 37.31 44.27
CA PHE A 535 -9.36 38.11 43.37
C PHE A 535 -10.46 38.83 44.16
N ASP A 536 -10.16 40.07 44.54
CA ASP A 536 -10.97 40.95 45.37
C ASP A 536 -11.49 42.16 44.57
N ASP A 537 -12.12 43.12 45.27
CA ASP A 537 -12.59 44.39 44.69
C ASP A 537 -11.53 45.12 43.85
N LYS A 538 -10.26 45.08 44.28
CA LYS A 538 -9.17 45.77 43.57
C LYS A 538 -8.87 45.05 42.26
N LYS A 539 -8.74 43.73 42.28
CA LYS A 539 -8.47 42.93 41.07
C LYS A 539 -9.63 42.97 40.09
N TYR A 540 -10.86 42.98 40.57
CA TYR A 540 -12.03 43.15 39.72
C TYR A 540 -12.06 44.51 39.00
N LYS A 541 -11.68 45.60 39.70
CA LYS A 541 -11.52 46.92 39.05
C LYS A 541 -10.39 46.95 38.03
N GLU A 542 -9.27 46.28 38.31
CA GLU A 542 -8.17 46.13 37.34
C GLU A 542 -8.63 45.38 36.08
N PHE A 543 -9.38 44.28 36.24
CA PHE A 543 -9.96 43.49 35.15
C PHE A 543 -10.87 44.33 34.23
N ASN A 544 -11.76 45.13 34.82
CA ASN A 544 -12.66 45.99 34.07
C ASN A 544 -11.91 47.10 33.32
N LYS A 545 -10.90 47.72 33.96
CA LYS A 545 -10.06 48.75 33.35
C LYS A 545 -9.27 48.22 32.13
N LEU A 546 -8.88 46.95 32.12
CA LEU A 546 -8.24 46.33 30.95
C LEU A 546 -9.20 46.19 29.77
N GLY A 547 -10.48 45.93 30.05
CA GLY A 547 -11.55 45.94 29.03
C GLY A 547 -11.79 47.33 28.47
N GLU A 548 -11.93 48.34 29.32
CA GLU A 548 -12.13 49.74 28.92
C GLU A 548 -11.01 50.28 28.03
N LYS A 549 -9.77 49.83 28.27
CA LYS A 549 -8.59 50.21 27.48
C LYS A 549 -8.41 49.40 26.20
N GLY A 550 -9.26 48.40 25.95
CA GLY A 550 -9.16 47.54 24.76
C GLY A 550 -8.04 46.50 24.82
N PHE A 551 -7.42 46.26 25.98
CA PHE A 551 -6.45 45.15 26.15
C PHE A 551 -7.16 43.80 26.33
N ARG A 552 -8.40 43.81 26.85
CA ARG A 552 -9.27 42.63 27.02
C ARG A 552 -10.47 42.76 26.10
N ILE A 553 -10.50 42.01 25.00
CA ILE A 553 -11.54 42.13 23.96
C ILE A 553 -12.53 40.95 24.03
N ASP A 554 -12.04 39.70 24.09
CA ASP A 554 -12.86 38.48 24.01
C ASP A 554 -12.63 37.56 25.22
N PHE A 555 -12.72 38.09 26.44
CA PHE A 555 -12.52 37.29 27.66
C PHE A 555 -13.35 37.87 28.80
N SER A 556 -14.52 37.29 29.10
CA SER A 556 -15.40 37.80 30.16
C SER A 556 -14.96 37.36 31.56
N ILE A 557 -15.65 37.85 32.58
CA ILE A 557 -15.39 37.41 33.95
C ILE A 557 -15.72 35.93 34.14
N LYS A 558 -16.66 35.38 33.37
CA LYS A 558 -17.05 33.95 33.41
C LYS A 558 -15.87 33.08 33.01
N SER A 559 -15.26 33.39 31.86
CA SER A 559 -14.04 32.74 31.38
C SER A 559 -12.89 32.83 32.39
N TYR A 560 -12.72 34.00 33.02
CA TYR A 560 -11.73 34.18 34.08
C TYR A 560 -11.99 33.29 35.30
N VAL A 561 -13.23 33.24 35.78
CA VAL A 561 -13.60 32.43 36.94
C VAL A 561 -13.47 30.94 36.63
N ILE A 562 -13.91 30.47 35.46
CA ILE A 562 -13.72 29.08 35.01
C ILE A 562 -12.24 28.70 35.05
N LEU A 563 -11.37 29.53 34.44
CA LEU A 563 -9.92 29.30 34.45
C LEU A 563 -9.38 29.17 35.87
N ARG A 564 -9.83 30.04 36.77
CA ARG A 564 -9.39 30.07 38.18
C ARG A 564 -9.87 28.86 38.97
N LEU A 565 -11.10 28.39 38.73
CA LEU A 565 -11.65 27.18 39.35
C LEU A 565 -10.91 25.92 38.90
N LEU A 566 -10.45 25.88 37.64
CA LEU A 566 -9.68 24.77 37.10
C LEU A 566 -8.23 24.75 37.60
N LEU A 567 -7.58 25.91 37.75
CA LEU A 567 -6.14 26.00 38.03
C LEU A 567 -5.77 26.27 39.51
N CYS A 568 -6.61 26.95 40.28
CA CYS A 568 -6.28 27.41 41.64
C CYS A 568 -7.00 26.62 42.74
N ARG A 569 -7.48 25.41 42.42
CA ARG A 569 -8.30 24.59 43.32
C ARG A 569 -7.54 24.27 44.62
N TYR A 570 -8.20 24.46 45.77
CA TYR A 570 -7.66 24.25 47.12
C TYR A 570 -6.58 25.22 47.59
N ARG A 571 -6.42 26.37 46.91
CA ARG A 571 -5.51 27.42 47.36
C ARG A 571 -6.27 28.58 48.02
N LYS A 572 -5.55 29.43 48.75
CA LYS A 572 -6.15 30.66 49.32
C LYS A 572 -6.68 31.59 48.24
N GLU A 573 -6.15 31.43 47.03
CA GLU A 573 -6.45 32.18 45.83
C GLU A 573 -7.68 31.63 45.08
N GLU A 574 -8.39 30.64 45.61
CA GLU A 574 -9.66 30.17 45.05
C GLU A 574 -10.68 31.32 44.91
N PHE A 575 -11.54 31.27 43.89
CA PHE A 575 -12.59 32.27 43.71
C PHE A 575 -13.66 32.11 44.79
N LYS A 576 -13.93 33.18 45.56
CA LYS A 576 -14.99 33.21 46.57
C LYS A 576 -15.66 34.57 46.59
N LEU A 577 -17.00 34.56 46.64
CA LEU A 577 -17.80 35.79 46.73
C LEU A 577 -17.63 36.56 48.05
N VAL A 578 -17.01 35.96 49.07
CA VAL A 578 -16.74 36.60 50.37
C VAL A 578 -15.67 37.70 50.28
N TYR A 579 -14.86 37.70 49.23
CA TYR A 579 -13.78 38.68 49.05
C TYR A 579 -14.24 40.02 48.47
N PHE A 580 -15.52 40.16 48.14
CA PHE A 580 -16.07 41.36 47.53
C PHE A 580 -16.91 42.18 48.52
N SER A 581 -16.84 43.51 48.39
CA SER A 581 -17.79 44.40 49.05
C SER A 581 -19.20 44.19 48.49
N SER A 582 -20.23 44.51 49.28
CA SER A 582 -21.63 44.30 48.90
C SER A 582 -22.00 44.91 47.54
N ALA A 583 -21.49 46.11 47.24
CA ALA A 583 -21.76 46.80 45.98
C ALA A 583 -21.15 46.09 44.76
N ILE A 584 -19.91 45.59 44.87
CA ILE A 584 -19.23 44.89 43.77
C ILE A 584 -19.73 43.46 43.64
N LYS A 585 -20.06 42.81 44.76
CA LYS A 585 -20.58 41.44 44.80
C LYS A 585 -21.81 41.27 43.93
N GLU A 586 -22.77 42.19 43.99
CA GLU A 586 -23.98 42.15 43.15
C GLU A 586 -23.68 42.32 41.66
N GLN A 587 -22.65 43.10 41.30
CA GLN A 587 -22.23 43.22 39.91
C GLN A 587 -21.54 41.94 39.43
N VAL A 588 -20.61 41.40 40.23
CA VAL A 588 -19.92 40.13 39.93
C VAL A 588 -20.93 39.00 39.72
N LYS A 589 -21.97 38.92 40.55
CA LYS A 589 -23.02 37.92 40.37
C LYS A 589 -23.73 38.03 39.02
N LYS A 590 -24.12 39.24 38.63
CA LYS A 590 -24.74 39.50 37.32
C LYS A 590 -23.82 39.11 36.17
N ASP A 591 -22.55 39.41 36.30
CA ASP A 591 -21.57 39.12 35.25
C ASP A 591 -21.24 37.62 35.15
N LEU A 592 -21.57 36.82 36.17
CA LEU A 592 -21.38 35.36 36.20
C LEU A 592 -22.59 34.53 35.74
N VAL A 593 -23.75 35.15 35.50
CA VAL A 593 -24.96 34.45 35.04
C VAL A 593 -24.69 33.62 33.78
N GLY A 594 -25.08 32.34 33.75
CA GLY A 594 -24.84 31.44 32.64
C GLY A 594 -23.63 30.51 32.80
N ILE A 595 -22.96 30.54 33.96
CA ILE A 595 -22.08 29.45 34.41
C ILE A 595 -22.51 28.92 35.79
N ASP A 596 -23.80 29.08 36.10
CA ASP A 596 -24.39 28.86 37.42
C ASP A 596 -24.19 27.42 37.89
N GLU A 597 -24.40 26.44 37.01
CA GLU A 597 -24.24 25.02 37.33
C GLU A 597 -22.78 24.65 37.68
N ILE A 598 -21.80 25.27 37.02
CA ILE A 598 -20.37 25.09 37.34
C ILE A 598 -20.08 25.66 38.74
N LEU A 599 -20.61 26.84 39.05
CA LEU A 599 -20.41 27.49 40.34
C LEU A 599 -21.05 26.70 41.49
N GLU A 600 -22.29 26.22 41.31
CA GLU A 600 -22.99 25.39 42.28
C GLU A 600 -22.21 24.10 42.57
N LYS A 601 -21.66 23.46 41.54
CA LYS A 601 -20.83 22.26 41.67
C LYS A 601 -19.54 22.51 42.48
N GLU A 602 -19.01 23.72 42.41
CA GLU A 602 -17.88 24.18 43.22
C GLU A 602 -18.28 24.71 44.61
N GLY A 603 -19.56 24.64 44.96
CA GLY A 603 -20.08 25.12 46.25
C GLY A 603 -20.17 26.65 46.34
N ILE A 604 -20.22 27.34 45.20
CA ILE A 604 -20.33 28.79 45.08
C ILE A 604 -21.75 29.15 44.63
N TYR A 605 -22.56 29.65 45.55
CA TYR A 605 -23.94 30.02 45.28
C TYR A 605 -24.04 31.52 44.98
N LEU A 606 -24.64 31.87 43.83
CA LEU A 606 -24.86 33.24 43.36
C LEU A 606 -26.01 33.95 44.09
#